data_AF-A0AA37PHP7-F1
#
_entry.id   AF-A0AA37PHP7-F1
#
_cell.length_a   1.000
_cell.length_b   1.000
_cell.length_c   1.000
_cell.angle_alpha   90.00
_cell.angle_beta   90.00
_cell.angle_gamma   90.00
#
_symmetry.space_group_name_H-M   'P 1'
#
loop_
_entity.id
_entity.type
_entity.pdbx_description
1 polymer ?
#
loop_
_entity_poly.entity_id
_entity_poly.type
_entity_poly.pdbx_seq_one_letter_code
_entity_poly.pdbx_strand_id
1 'polypeptide(L)'
;MFVDGQQKFSEITTSLLEVLRDRFPDGLTISHTSPETTALPEGDVQLAYALPVNATDLTQGWKNIKASDNDIAVARGLKDNCVVAFSFDTDEPEFLVDVPSLDEEMEDEEGMGSDA
;
A
#
# COMPACT_ATOMS: atom_id res chain seq x y z
N MET A 1 -7.23 7.88 -3.62
CA MET A 1 -8.44 7.17 -4.09
C MET A 1 -9.53 7.35 -3.05
N PHE A 2 -10.78 7.51 -3.47
CA PHE A 2 -11.94 7.55 -2.56
C PHE A 2 -12.70 6.23 -2.68
N VAL A 3 -13.15 5.70 -1.55
CA VAL A 3 -13.95 4.48 -1.45
C VAL A 3 -15.18 4.80 -0.62
N ASP A 4 -16.36 4.43 -1.11
CA ASP A 4 -17.58 4.47 -0.31
C ASP A 4 -17.64 3.24 0.59
N GLY A 5 -18.00 3.42 1.86
CA GLY A 5 -18.06 2.32 2.82
C GLY A 5 -19.04 1.20 2.46
N GLN A 6 -20.04 1.47 1.61
CA GLN A 6 -21.01 0.50 1.09
C GLN A 6 -20.55 -0.18 -0.20
N GLN A 7 -19.40 0.19 -0.77
CA GLN A 7 -18.85 -0.48 -1.96
C GLN A 7 -18.35 -1.88 -1.65
N LYS A 8 -18.43 -2.71 -2.68
CA LYS A 8 -17.88 -4.06 -2.66
C LYS A 8 -16.39 -4.05 -2.94
N PHE A 9 -15.67 -5.06 -2.44
CA PHE A 9 -14.24 -5.19 -2.73
C PHE A 9 -13.95 -5.37 -4.23
N SER A 10 -14.83 -5.99 -5.02
CA SER A 10 -14.66 -6.03 -6.48
C SER A 10 -14.62 -4.64 -7.14
N GLU A 11 -15.47 -3.73 -6.69
CA GLU A 11 -15.53 -2.35 -7.17
C GLU A 11 -14.30 -1.56 -6.72
N ILE A 12 -13.89 -1.76 -5.46
CA ILE A 12 -12.68 -1.17 -4.89
C ILE A 12 -11.44 -1.64 -5.65
N THR A 13 -11.31 -2.93 -5.92
CA THR A 13 -10.20 -3.48 -6.71
C THR A 13 -10.13 -2.85 -8.08
N THR A 14 -11.27 -2.73 -8.76
CA THR A 14 -11.36 -2.11 -10.09
C THR A 14 -10.84 -0.68 -10.07
N SER A 15 -11.39 0.16 -9.18
CA SER A 15 -10.96 1.55 -9.06
C SER A 15 -9.51 1.70 -8.61
N LEU A 16 -9.00 0.79 -7.79
CA LEU A 16 -7.59 0.78 -7.40
C LEU A 16 -6.70 0.49 -8.61
N LEU A 17 -6.99 -0.55 -9.38
CA LEU A 17 -6.22 -0.90 -10.59
C LEU A 17 -6.24 0.21 -11.63
N GLU A 18 -7.38 0.90 -11.82
CA GLU A 18 -7.47 2.07 -12.70
C GLU A 18 -6.52 3.19 -12.25
N VAL A 19 -6.51 3.53 -10.97
CA VAL A 19 -5.61 4.54 -10.41
C VAL A 19 -4.14 4.11 -10.53
N LEU A 20 -3.84 2.84 -10.26
CA LEU A 20 -2.47 2.34 -10.36
C LEU A 20 -1.95 2.40 -11.81
N ARG A 21 -2.77 2.00 -12.79
CA ARG A 21 -2.41 2.04 -14.21
C ARG A 21 -2.23 3.48 -14.74
N ASP A 22 -3.05 4.41 -14.28
CA ASP A 22 -2.96 5.82 -14.66
C ASP A 22 -1.71 6.50 -14.06
N ARG A 23 -1.38 6.19 -12.81
CA ARG A 23 -0.31 6.86 -12.05
C ARG A 23 1.05 6.19 -12.20
N PHE A 24 1.07 4.89 -12.45
CA PHE A 24 2.27 4.05 -12.49
C PHE A 24 2.26 3.17 -13.76
N PRO A 25 2.28 3.78 -14.96
CA PRO A 25 2.24 3.04 -16.22
C PRO A 25 3.44 2.10 -16.40
N ASP A 26 4.58 2.44 -15.81
CA ASP A 26 5.83 1.68 -15.89
C ASP A 26 5.97 0.64 -14.76
N GLY A 27 4.94 0.47 -13.91
CA GLY A 27 4.94 -0.45 -12.77
C GLY A 27 5.18 0.23 -11.42
N LEU A 28 4.99 -0.54 -10.34
CA LEU A 28 5.08 -0.06 -8.96
C LEU A 28 6.48 -0.27 -8.39
N THR A 29 7.11 0.80 -7.92
CA THR A 29 8.36 0.73 -7.14
C THR A 29 8.01 0.40 -5.69
N ILE A 30 8.38 -0.79 -5.22
CA ILE A 30 8.01 -1.29 -3.87
C ILE A 30 8.91 -0.70 -2.77
N SER A 31 10.15 -0.32 -3.10
CA SER A 31 11.07 0.28 -2.14
C SER A 31 11.79 1.47 -2.75
N HIS A 32 11.94 2.54 -1.99
CA HIS A 32 12.74 3.70 -2.39
C HIS A 32 14.23 3.38 -2.61
N THR A 33 14.69 2.24 -2.08
CA THR A 33 16.09 1.79 -2.16
C THR A 33 16.36 0.78 -3.28
N SER A 34 15.31 0.24 -3.94
CA SER A 34 15.44 -0.75 -5.01
C SER A 34 14.83 -0.24 -6.32
N PRO A 35 15.53 -0.34 -7.46
CA PRO A 35 14.97 0.01 -8.77
C PRO A 35 14.00 -1.03 -9.31
N GLU A 36 13.74 -2.12 -8.58
CA GLU A 36 12.81 -3.17 -9.01
C GLU A 36 11.38 -2.63 -9.05
N THR A 37 10.73 -2.85 -10.20
CA THR A 37 9.34 -2.48 -10.44
C THR A 37 8.49 -3.74 -10.56
N THR A 38 7.38 -3.76 -9.84
CA THR A 38 6.37 -4.80 -10.00
C THR A 38 5.39 -4.36 -11.08
N ALA A 39 5.34 -5.13 -12.17
CA ALA A 39 4.40 -4.91 -13.25
C ALA A 39 2.97 -5.02 -12.73
N LEU A 40 2.10 -4.12 -13.17
CA LEU A 40 0.68 -4.20 -12.86
C LEU A 40 0.06 -5.35 -13.64
N PRO A 41 -0.75 -6.20 -13.01
CA PRO A 41 -1.43 -7.28 -13.73
C PRO A 41 -2.42 -6.73 -14.77
N GLU A 42 -2.48 -7.41 -15.90
CA GLU A 42 -3.44 -7.13 -16.97
C GLU A 42 -4.81 -7.77 -16.66
N GLY A 43 -5.89 -7.04 -16.85
CA GLY A 43 -7.27 -7.54 -16.68
C GLY A 43 -7.83 -7.41 -15.26
N ASP A 44 -8.87 -8.20 -14.98
CA ASP A 44 -9.53 -8.28 -13.68
C ASP A 44 -8.78 -9.28 -12.80
N VAL A 45 -8.13 -8.78 -11.75
CA VAL A 45 -7.46 -9.60 -10.74
C VAL A 45 -8.09 -9.39 -9.37
N GLN A 46 -8.00 -10.42 -8.53
CA GLN A 46 -8.33 -10.30 -7.13
C GLN A 46 -7.11 -9.83 -6.36
N LEU A 47 -7.31 -8.97 -5.36
CA LEU A 47 -6.26 -8.48 -4.49
C LEU A 47 -6.51 -8.92 -3.06
N ALA A 48 -5.43 -9.20 -2.34
CA ALA A 48 -5.48 -9.33 -0.89
C ALA A 48 -5.37 -7.96 -0.25
N TYR A 49 -6.06 -7.76 0.88
CA TYR A 49 -6.08 -6.50 1.60
C TYR A 49 -5.67 -6.70 3.06
N ALA A 50 -4.98 -5.71 3.62
CA ALA A 50 -4.62 -5.69 5.02
C ALA A 50 -4.81 -4.30 5.64
N LEU A 51 -5.14 -4.31 6.93
CA LEU A 51 -5.16 -3.13 7.78
C LEU A 51 -3.92 -3.12 8.68
N PRO A 52 -3.38 -1.95 9.02
CA PRO A 52 -2.23 -1.89 9.92
C PRO A 52 -2.61 -2.45 11.29
N VAL A 53 -1.67 -3.16 11.93
CA VAL A 53 -1.84 -3.63 13.31
C VAL A 53 -2.03 -2.44 14.25
N ASN A 54 -1.28 -1.37 14.00
CA ASN A 54 -1.40 -0.11 14.69
C ASN A 54 -1.56 1.05 13.69
N ALA A 55 -2.69 1.75 13.74
CA ALA A 55 -2.98 2.86 12.83
C ALA A 55 -2.08 4.09 13.04
N THR A 56 -1.41 4.21 14.19
CA THR A 56 -0.46 5.30 14.47
C THR A 56 0.99 4.92 14.20
N ASP A 57 1.26 3.64 13.93
CA ASP A 57 2.62 3.12 13.72
C ASP A 57 2.56 1.97 12.70
N LEU A 58 2.75 2.31 11.44
CA LEU A 58 2.65 1.40 10.30
C LEU A 58 3.80 0.37 10.26
N THR A 59 4.85 0.56 11.07
CA THR A 59 6.00 -0.37 11.14
C THR A 59 5.68 -1.64 11.93
N GLN A 60 4.60 -1.65 12.72
CA GLN A 60 4.15 -2.83 13.49
C GLN A 60 3.52 -3.93 12.63
N GLY A 61 3.50 -3.74 11.31
CA GLY A 61 3.04 -4.70 10.34
C GLY A 61 1.55 -4.63 10.04
N TRP A 62 1.11 -5.60 9.25
CA TRP A 62 -0.18 -5.58 8.57
C TRP A 62 -0.97 -6.85 8.85
N LYS A 63 -2.27 -6.70 9.05
CA LYS A 63 -3.20 -7.80 9.30
C LYS A 63 -4.12 -7.98 8.11
N ASN A 64 -4.00 -9.12 7.44
CA ASN A 64 -4.88 -9.51 6.35
C ASN A 64 -6.35 -9.60 6.83
N ILE A 65 -7.25 -8.92 6.12
CA ILE A 65 -8.70 -8.88 6.44
C ILE A 65 -9.52 -9.99 5.75
N LYS A 66 -8.88 -10.77 4.87
CA LYS A 66 -9.45 -11.90 4.11
C LYS A 66 -10.77 -11.52 3.44
N ALA A 67 -10.74 -10.40 2.73
CA ALA A 67 -11.89 -9.88 2.00
C ALA A 67 -12.14 -10.72 0.74
N SER A 68 -13.41 -11.02 0.50
CA SER A 68 -13.94 -11.56 -0.74
C SER A 68 -14.53 -10.42 -1.57
N ASP A 69 -14.57 -10.58 -2.89
CA ASP A 69 -15.14 -9.63 -3.85
C ASP A 69 -16.52 -9.09 -3.49
N ASN A 70 -17.38 -9.92 -2.89
CA ASN A 70 -18.74 -9.54 -2.53
C ASN A 70 -18.86 -8.89 -1.14
N ASP A 71 -17.78 -8.86 -0.37
CA ASP A 71 -17.80 -8.22 0.93
C ASP A 71 -17.89 -6.70 0.81
N ILE A 72 -18.54 -6.10 1.79
CA ILE A 72 -18.68 -4.65 1.88
C ILE A 72 -17.53 -4.08 2.72
N ALA A 73 -16.94 -2.97 2.29
CA ALA A 73 -15.78 -2.34 2.92
C ALA A 73 -15.93 -2.18 4.44
N VAL A 74 -17.03 -1.56 4.90
CA VAL A 74 -17.24 -1.34 6.35
C VAL A 74 -17.41 -2.64 7.14
N ALA A 75 -17.95 -3.70 6.51
CA ALA A 75 -18.11 -5.00 7.16
C ALA A 75 -16.75 -5.69 7.40
N ARG A 76 -15.71 -5.32 6.64
CA ARG A 76 -14.33 -5.79 6.82
C ARG A 76 -13.44 -4.81 7.59
N GLY A 77 -14.03 -3.76 8.17
CA GLY A 77 -13.34 -2.85 9.07
C GLY A 77 -12.63 -1.68 8.40
N LEU A 78 -12.85 -1.45 7.09
CA LEU A 78 -12.44 -0.19 6.46
C LEU A 78 -13.27 0.94 7.06
N LYS A 79 -12.58 1.92 7.62
CA LYS A 79 -13.14 3.13 8.22
C LYS A 79 -12.72 4.34 7.40
N ASP A 80 -13.41 5.45 7.63
CA ASP A 80 -13.04 6.73 7.03
C ASP A 80 -11.58 7.08 7.35
N ASN A 81 -10.86 7.50 6.32
CA ASN A 81 -9.44 7.88 6.38
C ASN A 81 -8.50 6.78 6.92
N CYS A 82 -8.86 5.51 6.81
CA CYS A 82 -7.96 4.42 7.16
C CYS A 82 -6.88 4.17 6.10
N VAL A 83 -5.73 3.69 6.57
CA VAL A 83 -4.65 3.20 5.70
C VAL A 83 -4.91 1.72 5.41
N VAL A 84 -4.73 1.31 4.16
CA VAL A 84 -4.92 -0.06 3.69
C VAL A 84 -3.71 -0.46 2.86
N ALA A 85 -3.17 -1.65 3.09
CA ALA A 85 -2.20 -2.28 2.22
C ALA A 85 -2.90 -3.29 1.31
N PHE A 86 -2.33 -3.51 0.12
CA PHE A 86 -2.81 -4.50 -0.83
C PHE A 86 -1.66 -5.39 -1.32
N SER A 87 -1.99 -6.58 -1.79
CA SER A 87 -1.04 -7.51 -2.42
C SER A 87 -1.67 -8.17 -3.64
N PHE A 88 -0.85 -8.41 -4.66
CA PHE A 88 -1.23 -9.14 -5.88
C PHE A 88 -1.23 -10.66 -5.69
N ASP A 89 -0.56 -11.17 -4.65
CA ASP A 89 -0.65 -12.58 -4.25
C ASP A 89 -1.85 -12.75 -3.31
N THR A 90 -2.77 -13.66 -3.64
CA THR A 90 -3.95 -13.95 -2.81
C THR A 90 -3.81 -15.21 -1.97
N ASP A 91 -2.89 -16.10 -2.31
CA ASP A 91 -2.74 -17.41 -1.67
C ASP A 91 -1.90 -17.29 -0.38
N GLU A 92 -0.76 -16.61 -0.49
CA GLU A 92 0.14 -16.30 0.64
C GLU A 92 0.53 -14.81 0.62
N PRO A 93 -0.43 -13.90 0.87
CA PRO A 93 -0.20 -12.47 0.72
C PRO A 93 0.81 -11.94 1.73
N GLU A 94 1.90 -11.39 1.20
CA GLU A 94 2.84 -10.56 1.94
C GLU A 94 2.51 -9.07 1.75
N PHE A 95 2.63 -8.30 2.84
CA PHE A 95 2.35 -6.87 2.86
C PHE A 95 3.61 -6.13 3.30
N LEU A 96 4.54 -5.99 2.37
CA LEU A 96 5.77 -5.22 2.55
C LEU A 96 5.48 -3.77 2.13
N VAL A 97 5.25 -2.90 3.12
CA VAL A 97 4.99 -1.48 2.87
C VAL A 97 6.17 -0.67 3.38
N ASP A 98 6.85 -0.02 2.45
CA ASP A 98 7.88 0.96 2.76
C ASP A 98 7.21 2.24 3.28
N VAL A 99 7.54 2.63 4.51
CA VAL A 99 6.96 3.81 5.18
C VAL A 99 8.07 4.84 5.28
N PRO A 100 8.03 5.92 4.47
CA PRO A 100 9.08 6.92 4.50
C PRO A 100 9.14 7.55 5.90
N SER A 101 10.33 7.54 6.48
CA SER A 101 10.61 8.19 7.76
C SER A 101 11.22 9.56 7.52
N LEU A 102 10.82 10.56 8.30
CA LEU A 102 11.42 11.90 8.22
C LEU A 102 12.86 11.91 8.74
N ASP A 103 13.25 10.91 9.54
CA ASP A 103 14.58 10.82 10.15
C ASP A 103 15.68 10.49 9.11
N GLU A 104 15.31 9.93 7.95
CA GLU A 104 16.26 9.65 6.85
C GLU A 104 16.71 10.91 6.08
N GLU A 105 16.06 12.06 6.25
CA GLU A 105 16.47 13.33 5.61
C GLU A 105 17.53 14.11 6.40
N MET A 106 17.96 13.64 7.57
CA MET A 106 18.87 14.39 8.47
C MET A 106 20.36 14.01 8.36
N GLU A 107 20.71 12.98 7.60
CA GLU A 107 22.12 12.57 7.42
C GLU A 107 22.68 13.11 6.10
N ASP A 108 22.91 14.43 5.98
CA ASP A 108 23.80 15.00 4.93
C ASP A 108 24.14 16.50 5.13
N GLU A 109 24.43 16.99 6.36
CA GLU A 109 24.98 18.35 6.53
C GLU A 109 26.03 18.53 7.66
N GLU A 110 26.84 17.52 8.00
CA GLU A 110 27.99 17.71 8.90
C GLU A 110 29.34 17.36 8.27
N GLY A 111 29.63 18.03 7.14
CA GLY A 111 30.96 18.13 6.54
C GLY A 111 31.56 19.52 6.68
N MET A 112 31.34 20.24 7.79
CA MET A 112 32.04 21.51 8.05
C MET A 112 33.47 21.23 8.52
N GLY A 113 34.43 21.53 7.64
CA GLY A 113 35.85 21.34 7.86
C GLY A 113 36.37 21.98 9.15
N SER A 114 37.21 21.25 9.89
CA SER A 114 38.16 21.86 10.81
C SER A 114 39.54 21.85 10.16
N ASP A 115 39.90 22.99 9.58
CA ASP A 115 41.28 23.41 9.38
C ASP A 115 41.76 24.03 10.71
N ALA A 116 42.77 23.42 11.36
CA ALA A 116 43.64 24.02 12.39
C ALA A 116 44.82 23.10 12.74
#